data_AF-A0A417CUC5-F1
#
_entry.id   AF-A0A417CUC5-F1
#
_cell.length_a   1.000
_cell.length_b   1.000
_cell.length_c   1.000
_cell.angle_alpha   90.00
_cell.angle_beta   90.00
_cell.angle_gamma   90.00
#
_symmetry.space_group_name_H-M   'P 1'
#
loop_
_entity.id
_entity.type
_entity.pdbx_description
1 polymer ?
#
loop_
_entity_poly.entity_id
_entity_poly.type
_entity_poly.pdbx_seq_one_letter_code
_entity_poly.pdbx_strand_id
1 'polypeptide(L)'
;MTDQHTFYNSRMFCTRWNGLEKGSIFDDALDDKEYEGNLIYLLNSGSEFIRNNSKVRFVKKAQYRVDKPDYAERAVTEALVNALIHRDYIVLGSEIHIDMFDDRVEITSPGGMFGGGSIQEYDIYSIRSMRRNPVIADLFHRMKYMERRGSGLRKIVSETEQLPGYKEAYKPEFSSTATDFKVILKNVNYNLEGGAHQVTHQDIELSTVSKQILAFCTTPKFKKELAIFCRFKDLRNFTLKHINPLLESGQLEMTIPDKPKSRNQKYITVRSE
;
A
#
# COMPACT_ATOMS: atom_id res chain seq x y z
N MET A 1 32.13 -23.99 -4.83
CA MET A 1 31.69 -23.66 -6.19
C MET A 1 30.38 -24.38 -6.49
N THR A 2 29.30 -23.95 -5.86
CA THR A 2 27.91 -24.21 -6.33
C THR A 2 27.08 -23.04 -5.83
N ASP A 3 27.47 -21.83 -6.26
CA ASP A 3 26.83 -20.56 -5.93
C ASP A 3 25.99 -20.08 -7.12
N GLN A 4 25.23 -20.99 -7.74
CA GLN A 4 24.21 -20.61 -8.71
C GLN A 4 22.83 -20.98 -8.17
N HIS A 5 21.92 -20.00 -8.24
CA HIS A 5 20.53 -20.13 -7.85
C HIS A 5 19.89 -21.33 -8.56
N THR A 6 19.51 -22.37 -7.80
CA THR A 6 18.92 -23.61 -8.35
C THR A 6 17.51 -23.41 -8.93
N PHE A 7 16.89 -22.24 -8.72
CA PHE A 7 15.59 -21.86 -9.26
C PHE A 7 15.71 -20.62 -10.14
N TYR A 8 15.44 -20.78 -11.45
CA TYR A 8 15.30 -19.65 -12.37
C TYR A 8 14.08 -18.80 -12.01
N ASN A 9 14.17 -17.48 -12.23
CA ASN A 9 13.11 -16.50 -11.94
C ASN A 9 12.68 -16.48 -10.46
N SER A 10 13.64 -16.60 -9.54
CA SER A 10 13.40 -16.58 -8.08
C SER A 10 13.76 -15.21 -7.50
N ARG A 11 12.95 -14.21 -7.87
CA ARG A 11 13.09 -12.80 -7.47
C ARG A 11 11.80 -12.28 -6.81
N MET A 12 11.98 -11.34 -5.89
CA MET A 12 10.91 -10.65 -5.18
C MET A 12 11.23 -9.18 -5.04
N PHE A 13 10.32 -8.31 -5.47
CA PHE A 13 10.39 -6.88 -5.30
C PHE A 13 9.51 -6.45 -4.13
N CYS A 14 10.06 -5.65 -3.23
CA CYS A 14 9.40 -5.17 -2.04
C CYS A 14 9.51 -3.66 -1.98
N THR A 15 8.39 -2.96 -2.11
CA THR A 15 8.37 -1.49 -2.12
C THR A 15 7.37 -0.99 -1.07
N ARG A 16 7.83 -0.11 -0.19
CA ARG A 16 7.00 0.66 0.74
C ARG A 16 6.76 2.01 0.11
N TRP A 17 5.61 2.18 -0.51
CA TRP A 17 5.19 3.43 -1.14
C TRP A 17 4.91 4.51 -0.10
N ASN A 18 5.08 5.78 -0.45
CA ASN A 18 4.63 6.89 0.40
C ASN A 18 3.16 7.20 0.09
N GLY A 19 2.24 6.88 1.02
CA GLY A 19 0.81 7.09 0.81
C GLY A 19 0.05 5.83 0.38
N LEU A 20 -1.00 6.04 -0.42
CA LEU A 20 -2.02 5.03 -0.77
C LEU A 20 -1.91 4.52 -2.22
N GLU A 21 -1.06 5.15 -3.03
CA GLU A 21 -0.88 4.88 -4.46
C GLU A 21 0.59 4.66 -4.81
N LYS A 22 0.85 4.04 -5.96
CA LYS A 22 2.21 3.85 -6.48
C LYS A 22 2.72 5.15 -7.08
N GLY A 23 3.88 5.60 -6.63
CA GLY A 23 4.51 6.85 -7.03
C GLY A 23 3.86 8.07 -6.38
N SER A 24 4.66 8.90 -5.73
CA SER A 24 4.28 10.17 -5.14
C SER A 24 5.22 11.27 -5.67
N ILE A 25 4.68 12.45 -5.94
CA ILE A 25 5.37 13.53 -6.67
C ILE A 25 6.71 13.97 -6.02
N PHE A 26 6.92 13.70 -4.73
CA PHE A 26 8.09 14.16 -3.98
C PHE A 26 8.95 13.04 -3.40
N ASP A 27 8.38 11.87 -3.06
CA ASP A 27 9.08 10.69 -2.54
C ASP A 27 8.29 9.44 -2.93
N ASP A 28 8.64 8.78 -4.04
CA ASP A 28 7.85 7.65 -4.56
C ASP A 28 7.78 6.49 -3.55
N ALA A 29 8.90 6.09 -2.96
CA ALA A 29 8.99 5.00 -1.99
C ALA A 29 9.84 5.37 -0.76
N LEU A 30 9.40 4.92 0.41
CA LEU A 30 10.08 5.05 1.70
C LEU A 30 11.12 3.95 1.95
N ASP A 31 10.92 2.77 1.37
CA ASP A 31 11.86 1.63 1.36
C ASP A 31 11.63 0.84 0.07
N ASP A 32 12.70 0.40 -0.58
CA ASP A 32 12.63 -0.38 -1.81
C ASP A 32 13.75 -1.41 -1.83
N LYS A 33 13.39 -2.68 -1.98
CA LYS A 33 14.31 -3.82 -1.90
C LYS A 33 14.00 -4.87 -2.93
N GLU A 34 15.07 -5.34 -3.55
CA GLU A 34 15.03 -6.50 -4.42
C GLU A 34 15.74 -7.67 -3.74
N TYR A 35 15.09 -8.83 -3.73
CA TYR A 35 15.66 -10.07 -3.24
C TYR A 35 15.72 -11.12 -4.34
N GLU A 36 16.90 -11.69 -4.54
CA GLU A 36 17.14 -12.85 -5.40
C GLU A 36 17.75 -13.98 -4.57
N GLY A 37 17.22 -15.19 -4.69
CA GLY A 37 17.65 -16.28 -3.82
C GLY A 37 16.80 -17.53 -3.89
N ASN A 38 17.10 -18.48 -3.01
CA ASN A 38 16.25 -19.64 -2.82
C ASN A 38 14.90 -19.25 -2.17
N LEU A 39 13.89 -20.10 -2.31
CA LEU A 39 12.52 -19.79 -1.88
C LEU A 39 12.38 -19.51 -0.38
N ILE A 40 13.24 -20.12 0.45
CA ILE A 40 13.22 -19.90 1.91
C ILE A 40 13.82 -18.55 2.26
N TYR A 41 14.90 -18.16 1.58
CA TYR A 41 15.44 -16.82 1.67
C TYR A 41 14.38 -15.78 1.27
N LEU A 42 13.71 -15.96 0.12
CA LEU A 42 12.64 -15.03 -0.32
C LEU A 42 11.47 -14.95 0.69
N LEU A 43 11.04 -16.07 1.25
CA LEU A 43 10.00 -16.10 2.29
C LEU A 43 10.40 -15.26 3.51
N ASN A 44 11.62 -15.47 4.00
CA ASN A 44 12.14 -14.79 5.18
C ASN A 44 12.33 -13.29 4.91
N SER A 45 12.97 -12.93 3.78
CA SER A 45 13.22 -11.55 3.40
C SER A 45 11.93 -10.75 3.15
N GLY A 46 10.92 -11.36 2.51
CA GLY A 46 9.61 -10.73 2.33
C GLY A 46 8.86 -10.54 3.66
N SER A 47 8.93 -11.54 4.55
CA SER A 47 8.33 -11.44 5.89
C SER A 47 9.01 -10.36 6.74
N GLU A 48 10.33 -10.29 6.67
CA GLU A 48 11.14 -9.29 7.38
C GLU A 48 10.91 -7.89 6.82
N PHE A 49 10.81 -7.72 5.50
CA PHE A 49 10.48 -6.46 4.87
C PHE A 49 9.14 -5.92 5.39
N ILE A 50 8.10 -6.76 5.38
CA ILE A 50 6.77 -6.36 5.89
C ILE A 50 6.86 -6.03 7.37
N ARG A 51 7.55 -6.84 8.17
CA ARG A 51 7.72 -6.58 9.61
C ARG A 51 8.41 -5.25 9.89
N ASN A 52 9.51 -4.97 9.20
CA ASN A 52 10.32 -3.76 9.41
C ASN A 52 9.59 -2.48 8.96
N ASN A 53 8.69 -2.60 7.98
CA ASN A 53 7.87 -1.50 7.47
C ASN A 53 6.46 -1.43 8.10
N SER A 54 6.13 -2.31 9.04
CA SER A 54 4.88 -2.33 9.80
C SER A 54 5.07 -1.78 11.21
N LYS A 55 4.00 -1.23 11.80
CA LYS A 55 4.03 -0.78 13.20
C LYS A 55 3.42 -1.85 14.11
N VAL A 56 3.95 -1.92 15.33
CA VAL A 56 3.32 -2.63 16.46
C VAL A 56 3.00 -1.59 17.52
N ARG A 57 1.73 -1.16 17.55
CA ARG A 57 1.24 -0.27 18.60
C ARG A 57 1.00 -1.08 19.86
N PHE A 58 0.85 -0.41 20.99
CA PHE A 58 0.45 -1.09 22.21
C PHE A 58 -0.46 -0.21 23.07
N VAL A 59 -1.34 -0.86 23.83
CA VAL A 59 -2.18 -0.21 24.83
C VAL A 59 -1.81 -0.76 26.20
N LYS A 60 -1.51 0.13 27.15
CA LYS A 60 -1.30 -0.25 28.56
C LYS A 60 -2.67 -0.43 29.21
N LYS A 61 -2.98 -1.64 29.68
CA LYS A 61 -4.11 -1.90 30.60
C LYS A 61 -3.59 -1.92 32.05
N ALA A 62 -4.51 -1.96 33.02
CA ALA A 62 -4.18 -1.89 34.45
C ALA A 62 -3.11 -2.92 34.90
N GLN A 63 -3.13 -4.14 34.36
CA GLN A 63 -2.17 -5.20 34.73
C GLN A 63 -1.14 -5.56 33.65
N TYR A 64 -1.39 -5.25 32.38
CA TYR A 64 -0.55 -5.76 31.28
C TYR A 64 -0.62 -4.88 30.03
N ARG A 65 0.39 -5.03 29.17
CA ARG A 65 0.47 -4.41 27.84
C ARG A 65 -0.20 -5.33 26.81
N VAL A 66 -1.02 -4.75 25.93
CA VAL A 66 -1.58 -5.45 24.76
C VAL A 66 -0.99 -4.85 23.50
N ASP A 67 -0.25 -5.65 22.75
CA ASP A 67 0.26 -5.27 21.44
C ASP A 67 -0.85 -5.33 20.39
N LYS A 68 -0.78 -4.39 19.45
CA LYS A 68 -1.68 -4.20 18.32
C LYS A 68 -0.83 -4.08 17.06
N PRO A 69 -0.43 -5.21 16.45
CA PRO A 69 0.29 -5.19 15.19
C PRO A 69 -0.64 -4.76 14.06
N ASP A 70 -0.08 -4.11 13.03
CA ASP A 70 -0.82 -3.68 11.83
C ASP A 70 -1.34 -4.87 11.00
N TYR A 71 -0.60 -5.98 11.01
CA TYR A 71 -0.94 -7.22 10.30
C TYR A 71 -0.68 -8.44 11.18
N ALA A 72 -1.42 -9.52 10.94
CA ALA A 72 -1.18 -10.80 11.59
C ALA A 72 0.01 -11.47 10.91
N GLU A 73 1.07 -11.74 11.68
CA GLU A 73 2.30 -12.36 11.14
C GLU A 73 2.02 -13.68 10.43
N ARG A 74 1.14 -14.51 11.00
CA ARG A 74 0.71 -15.77 10.39
C ARG A 74 -0.04 -15.57 9.07
N ALA A 75 -0.88 -14.54 8.96
CA ALA A 75 -1.57 -14.22 7.71
C ALA A 75 -0.58 -13.77 6.62
N VAL A 76 0.39 -12.93 6.98
CA VAL A 76 1.47 -12.50 6.09
C VAL A 76 2.28 -13.69 5.59
N THR A 77 2.74 -14.56 6.50
CA THR A 77 3.50 -15.77 6.13
C THR A 77 2.69 -16.67 5.19
N GLU A 78 1.43 -16.94 5.48
CA GLU A 78 0.57 -17.78 4.65
C GLU A 78 0.35 -17.16 3.25
N ALA A 79 0.17 -15.84 3.16
CA ALA A 79 0.05 -15.14 1.88
C ALA A 79 1.33 -15.24 1.04
N LEU A 80 2.51 -15.07 1.65
CA LEU A 80 3.81 -15.20 0.98
C LEU A 80 4.09 -16.64 0.55
N VAL A 81 3.77 -17.62 1.39
CA VAL A 81 3.88 -19.04 1.07
C VAL A 81 3.00 -19.39 -0.13
N ASN A 82 1.76 -18.89 -0.16
CA ASN A 82 0.87 -19.09 -1.31
C ASN A 82 1.42 -18.42 -2.57
N ALA A 83 1.93 -17.19 -2.46
CA ALA A 83 2.55 -16.46 -3.56
C ALA A 83 3.75 -17.23 -4.14
N LEU A 84 4.60 -17.84 -3.32
CA LEU A 84 5.74 -18.65 -3.77
C LEU A 84 5.31 -20.00 -4.36
N ILE A 85 4.38 -20.71 -3.73
CA ILE A 85 4.01 -22.07 -4.14
C ILE A 85 3.13 -22.08 -5.40
N HIS A 86 2.25 -21.09 -5.55
CA HIS A 86 1.31 -21.05 -6.66
C HIS A 86 1.79 -20.20 -7.84
N ARG A 87 2.97 -19.58 -7.73
CA ARG A 87 3.59 -18.80 -8.81
C ARG A 87 3.80 -19.59 -10.08
N ASP A 88 3.57 -18.95 -11.21
CA ASP A 88 4.00 -19.42 -12.52
C ASP A 88 5.50 -19.16 -12.76
N TYR A 89 6.34 -20.17 -12.54
CA TYR A 89 7.79 -20.06 -12.75
C TYR A 89 8.21 -20.09 -14.22
N ILE A 90 7.29 -20.39 -15.15
CA ILE A 90 7.57 -20.48 -16.59
C ILE A 90 7.68 -19.07 -17.21
N VAL A 91 6.95 -18.09 -16.67
CA VAL A 91 6.94 -16.71 -17.16
C VAL A 91 8.28 -16.02 -16.83
N LEU A 92 9.14 -15.90 -17.83
CA LEU A 92 10.44 -15.24 -17.74
C LEU A 92 10.28 -13.74 -17.42
N GLY A 93 11.13 -13.21 -16.54
CA GLY A 93 11.12 -11.79 -16.17
C GLY A 93 9.87 -11.35 -15.39
N SER A 94 9.20 -12.28 -14.72
CA SER A 94 8.12 -11.97 -13.78
C SER A 94 8.62 -12.18 -12.35
N GLU A 95 8.10 -11.43 -11.38
CA GLU A 95 8.53 -11.49 -9.98
C GLU A 95 7.34 -11.42 -9.04
N ILE A 96 7.55 -11.84 -7.78
CA ILE A 96 6.58 -11.54 -6.73
C ILE A 96 6.76 -10.08 -6.34
N HIS A 97 5.68 -9.32 -6.30
CA HIS A 97 5.67 -7.94 -5.82
C HIS A 97 4.98 -7.86 -4.45
N ILE A 98 5.66 -7.24 -3.49
CA ILE A 98 5.11 -6.82 -2.20
C ILE A 98 5.06 -5.29 -2.22
N ASP A 99 3.87 -4.75 -2.40
CA ASP A 99 3.63 -3.30 -2.37
C ASP A 99 2.96 -2.93 -1.05
N MET A 100 3.67 -2.21 -0.18
CA MET A 100 3.13 -1.70 1.07
C MET A 100 2.72 -0.24 0.92
N PHE A 101 1.50 0.06 1.35
CA PHE A 101 0.91 1.38 1.43
C PHE A 101 0.59 1.71 2.90
N ASP A 102 0.15 2.93 3.18
CA ASP A 102 -0.17 3.30 4.56
C ASP A 102 -1.34 2.47 5.12
N ASP A 103 -2.28 2.07 4.27
CA ASP A 103 -3.52 1.39 4.65
C ASP A 103 -3.53 -0.11 4.38
N ARG A 104 -2.57 -0.66 3.62
CA ARG A 104 -2.58 -2.07 3.19
C ARG A 104 -1.22 -2.58 2.68
N VAL A 105 -1.07 -3.90 2.65
CA VAL A 105 -0.04 -4.59 1.86
C VAL A 105 -0.72 -5.35 0.73
N GLU A 106 -0.20 -5.19 -0.48
CA GLU A 106 -0.57 -6.01 -1.64
C GLU A 106 0.57 -6.98 -1.96
N ILE A 107 0.26 -8.27 -2.02
CA ILE A 107 1.19 -9.33 -2.44
C ILE A 107 0.67 -9.88 -3.76
N THR A 108 1.41 -9.62 -4.85
CA THR A 108 1.07 -10.07 -6.21
C THR A 108 2.05 -11.12 -6.68
N SER A 109 1.56 -12.28 -7.11
CA SER A 109 2.36 -13.35 -7.69
C SER A 109 1.97 -13.62 -9.15
N PRO A 110 2.94 -13.85 -10.04
CA PRO A 110 2.68 -14.28 -11.41
C PRO A 110 1.94 -15.62 -11.43
N GLY A 111 1.01 -15.76 -12.37
CA GLY A 111 0.09 -16.88 -12.50
C GLY A 111 -1.29 -16.56 -11.92
N GLY A 112 -2.31 -16.60 -12.78
CA GLY A 112 -3.71 -16.55 -12.35
C GLY A 112 -4.17 -17.81 -11.60
N MET A 113 -5.48 -17.94 -11.39
CA MET A 113 -6.05 -19.15 -10.81
C MET A 113 -5.70 -20.39 -11.64
N PHE A 114 -5.28 -21.46 -10.97
CA PHE A 114 -5.05 -22.74 -11.64
C PHE A 114 -6.37 -23.27 -12.25
N GLY A 115 -6.39 -23.50 -13.56
CA GLY A 115 -7.59 -23.97 -14.29
C GLY A 115 -8.36 -22.90 -15.06
N GLY A 116 -7.92 -21.63 -15.04
CA GLY A 116 -8.41 -20.60 -15.97
C GLY A 116 -9.67 -19.80 -15.56
N GLY A 117 -10.10 -19.90 -14.29
CA GLY A 117 -11.16 -19.05 -13.71
C GLY A 117 -10.62 -17.85 -12.92
N SER A 118 -11.51 -17.09 -12.29
CA SER A 118 -11.13 -15.97 -11.41
C SER A 118 -11.53 -16.24 -9.94
N ILE A 119 -10.71 -15.86 -8.95
CA ILE A 119 -11.00 -16.08 -7.51
C ILE A 119 -12.27 -15.40 -7.05
N GLN A 120 -12.62 -14.33 -7.75
CA GLN A 120 -13.83 -13.55 -7.56
C GLN A 120 -15.11 -14.38 -7.83
N GLU A 121 -15.02 -15.47 -8.58
CA GLU A 121 -16.14 -16.38 -8.88
C GLU A 121 -16.33 -17.50 -7.84
N TYR A 122 -15.38 -17.66 -6.91
CA TYR A 122 -15.41 -18.76 -5.93
C TYR A 122 -15.67 -18.26 -4.52
N ASP A 123 -16.39 -19.08 -3.74
CA ASP A 123 -16.36 -18.94 -2.29
C ASP A 123 -15.02 -19.44 -1.74
N ILE A 124 -14.26 -18.52 -1.14
CA ILE A 124 -12.94 -18.78 -0.54
C ILE A 124 -12.95 -19.88 0.52
N TYR A 125 -14.10 -20.22 1.11
CA TYR A 125 -14.23 -21.28 2.10
C TYR A 125 -14.49 -22.66 1.49
N SER A 126 -14.88 -22.73 0.21
CA SER A 126 -15.18 -23.98 -0.49
C SER A 126 -14.19 -24.32 -1.60
N ILE A 127 -13.27 -23.40 -1.93
CA ILE A 127 -12.28 -23.59 -2.98
C ILE A 127 -11.33 -24.75 -2.67
N ARG A 128 -11.13 -25.65 -3.65
CA ARG A 128 -10.13 -26.71 -3.55
C ARG A 128 -8.76 -26.15 -3.88
N SER A 129 -7.78 -26.41 -3.00
CA SER A 129 -6.38 -26.07 -3.28
C SER A 129 -5.80 -26.99 -4.34
N MET A 130 -5.59 -26.46 -5.54
CA MET A 130 -4.85 -27.10 -6.62
C MET A 130 -3.43 -26.52 -6.67
N ARG A 131 -2.42 -27.40 -6.56
CA ARG A 131 -1.01 -27.00 -6.46
C ARG A 131 -0.40 -26.93 -7.85
N ARG A 132 -0.05 -25.72 -8.30
CA ARG A 132 0.69 -25.50 -9.56
C ARG A 132 2.09 -26.13 -9.51
N ASN A 133 2.76 -26.02 -8.36
CA ASN A 133 4.11 -26.55 -8.14
C ASN A 133 4.12 -27.61 -7.01
N PRO A 134 3.78 -28.89 -7.28
CA PRO A 134 3.69 -29.93 -6.25
C PRO A 134 4.98 -30.18 -5.47
N VAL A 135 6.15 -30.07 -6.13
CA VAL A 135 7.46 -30.28 -5.50
C VAL A 135 7.76 -29.18 -4.48
N ILE A 136 7.52 -27.92 -4.85
CA ILE A 136 7.70 -26.77 -3.95
C ILE A 136 6.73 -26.88 -2.78
N ALA A 137 5.46 -27.19 -3.05
CA ALA A 137 4.46 -27.38 -2.01
C ALA A 137 4.84 -28.50 -1.02
N ASP A 138 5.40 -29.62 -1.50
CA ASP A 138 5.84 -30.71 -0.64
C ASP A 138 7.01 -30.30 0.26
N LEU A 139 7.97 -29.54 -0.28
CA LEU A 139 9.08 -28.98 0.49
C LEU A 139 8.58 -28.08 1.63
N PHE A 140 7.73 -27.11 1.32
CA PHE A 140 7.16 -26.17 2.30
C PHE A 140 6.31 -26.90 3.36
N HIS A 141 5.59 -27.94 2.96
CA HIS A 141 4.84 -28.77 3.90
C HIS A 141 5.75 -29.51 4.88
N ARG A 142 6.83 -30.15 4.38
CA ARG A 142 7.81 -30.85 5.22
C ARG A 142 8.51 -29.90 6.19
N MET A 143 8.79 -28.69 5.75
CA MET A 143 9.37 -27.61 6.56
C MET A 143 8.37 -26.94 7.51
N LYS A 144 7.10 -27.39 7.54
CA LYS A 144 6.04 -26.86 8.41
C LYS A 144 5.64 -25.41 8.14
N TYR A 145 5.96 -24.89 6.95
CA TYR A 145 5.49 -23.57 6.48
C TYR A 145 4.09 -23.62 5.87
N MET A 146 3.56 -24.81 5.53
CA MET A 146 2.24 -24.98 4.92
C MET A 146 1.53 -26.25 5.43
N GLU A 147 0.21 -26.15 5.59
CA GLU A 147 -0.67 -27.30 5.80
C GLU A 147 -1.22 -27.87 4.48
N ARG A 148 -1.30 -29.20 4.37
CA ARG A 148 -1.76 -29.88 3.14
C ARG A 148 -3.26 -29.79 2.85
N ARG A 149 -4.05 -29.12 3.70
CA ARG A 149 -5.52 -29.21 3.72
C ARG A 149 -6.24 -28.18 2.84
N GLY A 150 -5.51 -27.31 2.15
CA GLY A 150 -6.11 -26.29 1.28
C GLY A 150 -6.86 -25.19 2.04
N SER A 151 -6.50 -24.97 3.30
CA SER A 151 -7.08 -23.97 4.20
C SER A 151 -6.40 -22.61 4.14
N GLY A 152 -5.44 -22.39 3.24
CA GLY A 152 -4.55 -21.21 3.27
C GLY A 152 -5.29 -19.88 3.23
N LEU A 153 -6.21 -19.69 2.28
CA LEU A 153 -7.01 -18.45 2.19
C LEU A 153 -7.89 -18.24 3.43
N ARG A 154 -8.54 -19.32 3.91
CA ARG A 154 -9.31 -19.29 5.17
C ARG A 154 -8.44 -18.92 6.37
N LYS A 155 -7.20 -19.40 6.41
CA LYS A 155 -6.24 -19.13 7.49
C LYS A 155 -5.85 -17.67 7.50
N ILE A 156 -5.53 -17.09 6.33
CA ILE A 156 -5.26 -15.65 6.17
C ILE A 156 -6.41 -14.82 6.77
N VAL A 157 -7.66 -15.14 6.41
CA VAL A 157 -8.83 -14.46 6.97
C VAL A 157 -8.94 -14.65 8.49
N SER A 158 -8.91 -15.90 8.98
CA SER A 158 -9.11 -16.19 10.41
C SER A 158 -8.01 -15.64 11.32
N GLU A 159 -6.77 -15.55 10.84
CA GLU A 159 -5.64 -14.96 11.58
C GLU A 159 -5.78 -13.44 11.63
N THR A 160 -6.31 -12.83 10.56
CA THR A 160 -6.58 -11.39 10.50
C THR A 160 -7.75 -11.00 11.41
N GLU A 161 -8.82 -11.81 11.45
CA GLU A 161 -9.99 -11.64 12.33
C GLU A 161 -9.62 -11.64 13.83
N GLN A 162 -8.53 -12.32 14.20
CA GLN A 162 -8.05 -12.40 15.57
C GLN A 162 -7.28 -11.14 16.03
N LEU A 163 -6.97 -10.21 15.10
CA LEU A 163 -6.23 -9.01 15.46
C LEU A 163 -7.05 -8.05 16.33
N PRO A 164 -6.44 -7.43 17.36
CA PRO A 164 -7.10 -6.40 18.14
C PRO A 164 -7.41 -5.18 17.27
N GLY A 165 -8.70 -4.86 17.10
CA GLY A 165 -9.14 -3.74 16.26
C GLY A 165 -9.69 -4.15 14.90
N TYR A 166 -9.72 -5.45 14.61
CA TYR A 166 -10.38 -5.98 13.42
C TYR A 166 -11.85 -5.52 13.30
N LYS A 167 -12.26 -5.29 12.05
CA LYS A 167 -13.61 -4.98 11.60
C LYS A 167 -13.78 -5.67 10.25
N GLU A 168 -15.01 -5.97 9.84
CA GLU A 168 -15.27 -6.64 8.56
C GLU A 168 -14.71 -5.87 7.35
N ALA A 169 -14.59 -4.54 7.44
CA ALA A 169 -13.94 -3.72 6.42
C ALA A 169 -12.45 -4.03 6.19
N TYR A 170 -11.78 -4.65 7.17
CA TYR A 170 -10.37 -5.06 7.12
C TYR A 170 -10.16 -6.51 6.70
N LYS A 171 -11.24 -7.21 6.32
CA LYS A 171 -11.15 -8.56 5.80
C LYS A 171 -10.17 -8.62 4.61
N PRO A 172 -9.25 -9.59 4.58
CA PRO A 172 -8.37 -9.79 3.44
C PRO A 172 -9.13 -9.94 2.13
N GLU A 173 -8.63 -9.29 1.08
CA GLU A 173 -9.21 -9.36 -0.26
C GLU A 173 -8.32 -10.20 -1.17
N PHE A 174 -8.95 -10.95 -2.06
CA PHE A 174 -8.27 -11.81 -3.02
C PHE A 174 -8.78 -11.47 -4.41
N SER A 175 -7.88 -11.26 -5.36
CA SER A 175 -8.22 -11.03 -6.75
C SER A 175 -7.25 -11.78 -7.66
N SER A 176 -7.73 -12.18 -8.83
CA SER A 176 -6.88 -12.80 -9.83
C SER A 176 -7.28 -12.34 -11.21
N THR A 177 -6.30 -12.26 -12.10
CA THR A 177 -6.47 -12.15 -13.54
C THR A 177 -6.06 -13.48 -14.19
N ALA A 178 -6.03 -13.54 -15.52
CA ALA A 178 -5.43 -14.68 -16.21
C ALA A 178 -3.93 -14.86 -15.89
N THR A 179 -3.24 -13.75 -15.58
CA THR A 179 -1.79 -13.69 -15.46
C THR A 179 -1.29 -13.52 -14.03
N ASP A 180 -2.12 -13.09 -13.08
CA ASP A 180 -1.68 -12.70 -11.75
C ASP A 180 -2.68 -13.13 -10.68
N PHE A 181 -2.16 -13.37 -9.48
CA PHE A 181 -2.95 -13.54 -8.26
C PHE A 181 -2.49 -12.52 -7.23
N LYS A 182 -3.43 -11.81 -6.61
CA LYS A 182 -3.17 -10.75 -5.64
C LYS A 182 -3.91 -11.02 -4.34
N VAL A 183 -3.18 -10.90 -3.23
CA VAL A 183 -3.69 -10.85 -1.87
C VAL A 183 -3.53 -9.44 -1.32
N ILE A 184 -4.58 -8.88 -0.74
CA ILE A 184 -4.56 -7.57 -0.07
C ILE A 184 -4.83 -7.78 1.41
N LEU A 185 -3.87 -7.40 2.25
CA LEU A 185 -3.99 -7.36 3.70
C LEU A 185 -4.15 -5.90 4.13
N LYS A 186 -5.29 -5.54 4.73
CA LYS A 186 -5.52 -4.16 5.20
C LYS A 186 -4.89 -3.94 6.58
N ASN A 187 -4.32 -2.76 6.79
CA ASN A 187 -3.77 -2.33 8.06
C ASN A 187 -4.92 -2.05 9.04
N VAL A 188 -5.09 -2.92 10.03
CA VAL A 188 -6.20 -2.81 11.01
C VAL A 188 -6.10 -1.57 11.89
N ASN A 189 -4.93 -0.94 11.96
CA ASN A 189 -4.67 0.23 12.78
C ASN A 189 -4.63 1.54 11.98
N TYR A 190 -4.82 1.53 10.66
CA TYR A 190 -4.69 2.73 9.82
C TYR A 190 -5.62 3.87 10.28
N ASN A 191 -6.91 3.58 10.45
CA ASN A 191 -7.89 4.58 10.90
C ASN A 191 -7.85 4.88 12.41
N LEU A 192 -7.01 4.17 13.19
CA LEU A 192 -6.80 4.47 14.61
C LEU A 192 -5.87 5.68 14.81
N GLU A 193 -5.31 6.23 13.73
CA GLU A 193 -4.63 7.54 13.75
C GLU A 193 -5.62 8.71 13.97
N GLY A 194 -6.94 8.45 13.89
CA GLY A 194 -8.03 9.43 13.99
C GLY A 194 -8.39 9.94 15.40
N GLY A 195 -7.41 10.14 16.29
CA GLY A 195 -7.52 11.15 17.35
C GLY A 195 -7.30 12.57 16.84
N ALA A 196 -6.76 12.72 15.63
CA ALA A 196 -6.73 13.96 14.88
C ALA A 196 -6.90 13.65 13.39
N HIS A 197 -8.03 14.11 12.85
CA HIS A 197 -8.40 14.14 11.43
C HIS A 197 -8.85 12.82 10.78
N GLN A 198 -10.17 12.68 10.68
CA GLN A 198 -10.78 12.03 9.53
C GLN A 198 -10.50 12.91 8.31
N VAL A 199 -9.41 12.64 7.59
CA VAL A 199 -9.08 13.28 6.31
C VAL A 199 -9.64 12.37 5.23
N THR A 200 -10.71 12.79 4.56
CA THR A 200 -11.20 12.03 3.39
C THR A 200 -10.18 12.12 2.25
N HIS A 201 -10.19 11.20 1.27
CA HIS A 201 -9.28 11.26 0.11
C HIS A 201 -9.30 12.63 -0.61
N GLN A 202 -10.42 13.36 -0.56
CA GLN A 202 -10.51 14.73 -1.08
C GLN A 202 -9.65 15.73 -0.29
N ASP A 203 -9.51 15.54 1.03
CA ASP A 203 -8.72 16.39 1.90
C ASP A 203 -7.21 16.11 1.78
N ILE A 204 -6.80 14.86 1.49
CA ILE A 204 -5.40 14.51 1.20
C ILE A 204 -4.94 15.18 -0.10
N GLU A 205 -5.75 15.09 -1.17
CA GLU A 205 -5.46 15.73 -2.46
C GLU A 205 -5.47 17.27 -2.34
N LEU A 206 -6.42 17.83 -1.57
CA LEU A 206 -6.41 19.25 -1.21
C LEU A 206 -5.15 19.65 -0.45
N SER A 207 -4.64 18.79 0.45
CA SER A 207 -3.44 19.08 1.25
C SER A 207 -2.16 19.07 0.40
N THR A 208 -2.06 18.17 -0.60
CA THR A 208 -0.90 18.08 -1.49
C THR A 208 -0.84 19.26 -2.45
N VAL A 209 -1.97 19.63 -3.06
CA VAL A 209 -2.05 20.81 -3.95
C VAL A 209 -1.82 22.09 -3.15
N SER A 210 -2.38 22.19 -1.94
CA SER A 210 -2.16 23.33 -1.05
C SER A 210 -0.68 23.52 -0.70
N LYS A 211 0.03 22.43 -0.36
CA LYS A 211 1.49 22.47 -0.11
C LYS A 211 2.27 22.92 -1.35
N GLN A 212 1.90 22.43 -2.54
CA GLN A 212 2.51 22.86 -3.81
C GLN A 212 2.33 24.36 -4.07
N ILE A 213 1.12 24.88 -3.87
CA ILE A 213 0.81 26.31 -4.01
C ILE A 213 1.70 27.12 -3.06
N LEU A 214 1.76 26.75 -1.79
CA LEU A 214 2.53 27.49 -0.78
C LEU A 214 4.04 27.45 -1.05
N ALA A 215 4.58 26.32 -1.54
CA ALA A 215 5.99 26.21 -1.91
C ALA A 215 6.34 27.05 -3.16
N PHE A 216 5.42 27.15 -4.13
CA PHE A 216 5.64 27.90 -5.37
C PHE A 216 5.40 29.41 -5.21
N CYS A 217 4.47 29.79 -4.33
CA CYS A 217 4.11 31.18 -3.99
C CYS A 217 5.09 31.89 -3.03
N THR A 218 6.31 31.38 -2.84
CA THR A 218 7.35 32.08 -2.08
C THR A 218 7.73 33.44 -2.68
N THR A 219 7.41 33.65 -3.95
CA THR A 219 7.43 34.95 -4.65
C THR A 219 6.04 35.22 -5.23
N PRO A 220 5.64 36.48 -5.46
CA PRO A 220 4.31 36.78 -6.02
C PRO A 220 4.07 36.13 -7.38
N LYS A 221 3.06 35.25 -7.48
CA LYS A 221 2.66 34.56 -8.72
C LYS A 221 1.24 34.91 -9.15
N PHE A 222 1.00 34.91 -10.46
CA PHE A 222 -0.36 35.00 -11.00
C PHE A 222 -1.12 33.70 -10.77
N LYS A 223 -2.44 33.82 -10.60
CA LYS A 223 -3.34 32.66 -10.48
C LYS A 223 -3.18 31.64 -11.63
N LYS A 224 -2.99 32.14 -12.85
CA LYS A 224 -2.81 31.30 -14.03
C LYS A 224 -1.53 30.47 -13.95
N GLU A 225 -0.45 31.06 -13.45
CA GLU A 225 0.82 30.34 -13.24
C GLU A 225 0.65 29.24 -12.20
N LEU A 226 -0.09 29.51 -11.11
CA LEU A 226 -0.39 28.52 -10.09
C LEU A 226 -1.22 27.36 -10.60
N ALA A 227 -2.27 27.65 -11.37
CA ALA A 227 -3.11 26.62 -11.96
C ALA A 227 -2.30 25.74 -12.93
N ILE A 228 -1.46 26.34 -13.79
CA ILE A 228 -0.58 25.60 -14.71
C ILE A 228 0.40 24.73 -13.93
N PHE A 229 1.06 25.29 -12.91
CA PHE A 229 2.01 24.56 -12.07
C PHE A 229 1.38 23.35 -11.38
N CYS A 230 0.17 23.52 -10.85
CA CYS A 230 -0.59 22.45 -10.19
C CYS A 230 -1.39 21.56 -11.18
N ARG A 231 -1.22 21.74 -12.50
CA ARG A 231 -1.87 20.99 -13.59
C ARG A 231 -3.41 21.12 -13.67
N PHE A 232 -3.97 22.25 -13.23
CA PHE A 232 -5.40 22.55 -13.36
C PHE A 232 -5.72 23.32 -14.64
N LYS A 233 -6.73 22.85 -15.37
CA LYS A 233 -7.26 23.53 -16.57
C LYS A 233 -8.40 24.51 -16.25
N ASP A 234 -9.20 24.21 -15.23
CA ASP A 234 -10.33 25.05 -14.81
C ASP A 234 -9.93 25.99 -13.67
N LEU A 235 -9.78 27.29 -14.00
CA LEU A 235 -9.41 28.34 -13.06
C LEU A 235 -10.49 28.63 -12.00
N ARG A 236 -11.77 28.41 -12.31
CA ARG A 236 -12.87 28.67 -11.38
C ARG A 236 -12.86 27.61 -10.28
N ASN A 237 -12.78 26.34 -10.68
CA ASN A 237 -12.70 25.22 -9.76
C ASN A 237 -11.41 25.28 -8.92
N PHE A 238 -10.28 25.55 -9.56
CA PHE A 238 -8.99 25.73 -8.86
C PHE A 238 -9.04 26.85 -7.81
N THR A 239 -9.68 27.97 -8.13
CA THR A 239 -9.84 29.07 -7.16
C THR A 239 -10.67 28.64 -5.95
N LEU A 240 -11.84 28.04 -6.20
CA LEU A 240 -12.77 27.68 -5.14
C LEU A 240 -12.22 26.59 -4.21
N LYS A 241 -11.56 25.57 -4.78
CA LYS A 241 -11.10 24.41 -4.01
C LYS A 241 -9.73 24.56 -3.37
N HIS A 242 -8.84 25.39 -3.94
CA HIS A 242 -7.44 25.43 -3.49
C HIS A 242 -6.96 26.83 -3.11
N ILE A 243 -7.35 27.88 -3.83
CA ILE A 243 -6.89 29.25 -3.50
C ILE A 243 -7.69 29.84 -2.35
N ASN A 244 -9.03 29.78 -2.38
CA ASN A 244 -9.86 30.39 -1.35
C ASN A 244 -9.60 29.81 0.05
N PRO A 245 -9.49 28.48 0.24
CA PRO A 245 -9.19 27.94 1.57
C PRO A 245 -7.84 28.42 2.12
N LEU A 246 -6.83 28.61 1.26
CA LEU A 246 -5.52 29.12 1.66
C LEU A 246 -5.54 30.61 2.02
N LEU A 247 -6.39 31.41 1.37
CA LEU A 247 -6.63 32.81 1.74
C LEU A 247 -7.39 32.90 3.06
N GLU A 248 -8.43 32.09 3.25
CA GLU A 248 -9.27 32.07 4.45
C GLU A 248 -8.49 31.58 5.68
N SER A 249 -7.59 30.62 5.51
CA SER A 249 -6.68 30.14 6.57
C SER A 249 -5.48 31.05 6.81
N GLY A 250 -5.29 32.11 6.02
CA GLY A 250 -4.19 33.06 6.17
C GLY A 250 -2.80 32.53 5.76
N GLN A 251 -2.72 31.38 5.09
CA GLN A 251 -1.46 30.82 4.60
C GLN A 251 -1.00 31.48 3.29
N LEU A 252 -1.94 32.07 2.56
CA LEU A 252 -1.72 32.77 1.30
C LEU A 252 -2.32 34.17 1.37
N GLU A 253 -1.65 35.14 0.76
CA GLU A 253 -2.07 36.53 0.71
C GLU A 253 -2.17 37.05 -0.72
N MET A 254 -3.04 38.04 -0.90
CA MET A 254 -3.21 38.79 -2.13
C MET A 254 -2.29 40.01 -2.13
N THR A 255 -1.57 40.25 -3.22
CA THR A 255 -0.71 41.45 -3.33
C THR A 255 -1.49 42.77 -3.44
N ILE A 256 -2.75 42.71 -3.86
CA ILE A 256 -3.64 43.87 -3.96
C ILE A 256 -4.98 43.53 -3.27
N PRO A 257 -5.05 43.57 -1.93
CA PRO A 257 -6.23 43.17 -1.17
C PRO A 257 -7.48 43.99 -1.52
N ASP A 258 -7.33 45.30 -1.72
CA ASP A 258 -8.45 46.23 -1.99
C ASP A 258 -9.11 46.00 -3.36
N LYS A 259 -8.44 45.29 -4.27
CA LYS A 259 -8.93 45.01 -5.63
C LYS A 259 -8.73 43.54 -5.97
N PRO A 260 -9.51 42.62 -5.36
CA PRO A 260 -9.32 41.18 -5.51
C PRO A 260 -9.54 40.68 -6.95
N LYS A 261 -10.29 41.43 -7.76
CA LYS A 261 -10.53 41.15 -9.20
C LYS A 261 -9.54 41.86 -10.13
N SER A 262 -8.48 42.47 -9.61
CA SER A 262 -7.46 43.15 -10.42
C SER A 262 -6.83 42.18 -11.43
N ARG A 263 -6.64 42.64 -12.66
CA ARG A 263 -5.92 41.87 -13.69
C ARG A 263 -4.45 41.62 -13.31
N ASN A 264 -3.89 42.48 -12.46
CA ASN A 264 -2.52 42.38 -11.96
C ASN A 264 -2.44 41.65 -10.61
N GLN A 265 -3.51 41.00 -10.17
CA GLN A 265 -3.52 40.32 -8.89
C GLN A 265 -2.54 39.14 -8.86
N LYS A 266 -1.71 39.10 -7.82
CA LYS A 266 -0.80 37.99 -7.53
C LYS A 266 -1.04 37.47 -6.11
N TYR A 267 -0.51 36.27 -5.87
CA TYR A 267 -0.62 35.56 -4.62
C TYR A 267 0.78 35.25 -4.10
N ILE A 268 0.96 35.38 -2.78
CA ILE A 268 2.22 35.11 -2.09
C ILE A 268 1.95 34.34 -0.80
N THR A 269 2.84 33.43 -0.43
CA THR A 269 2.77 32.65 0.81
C THR A 269 3.11 33.51 2.01
N VAL A 270 2.31 33.43 3.07
CA VAL A 270 2.58 34.07 4.35
C VAL A 270 3.57 33.21 5.12
N ARG A 271 4.71 33.77 5.51
CA ARG A 271 5.66 33.08 6.38
C ARG A 271 5.19 33.24 7.82
N SER A 272 4.93 32.12 8.50
CA SER A 272 4.83 32.11 9.96
C SER A 272 6.24 32.35 10.50
N GLU A 273 6.45 33.46 11.21
CA GLU A 273 7.65 33.68 12.03
C GLU A 273 7.69 32.72 13.23
#